data_AF-A0A354CKR4-F1
#
_entry.id   AF-A0A354CKR4-F1
#
_cell.length_a   1.000
_cell.length_b   1.000
_cell.length_c   1.000
_cell.angle_alpha   90.00
_cell.angle_beta   90.00
_cell.angle_gamma   90.00
#
_symmetry.space_group_name_H-M   'P 1'
#
loop_
_entity.id
_entity.type
_entity.pdbx_description
1 polymer ?
#
loop_
_entity_poly.entity_id
_entity_poly.type
_entity_poly.pdbx_seq_one_letter_code
_entity_poly.pdbx_strand_id
1 'polypeptide(L)'
;PNLQNIPVRMEIGRQIRKVFVPKPGCVFLDADYSQIELRILAHMSQDDKLIAAYNTAQDIHAITASQVFHVPLDEVTRTQRSNAKAVNFGIIYGISSFGLSQDLSISRKEASEYIEQYFATYPHIKEFIDGLVASAKKNGYSTTMFGRRRPVPELNSSNFMQRQFG
;
A
#
# COMPACT_ATOMS: atom_id res chain seq x y z
N PRO A 1 23.47 13.91 -3.02
CA PRO A 1 22.39 14.41 -2.12
C PRO A 1 21.37 13.30 -1.87
N ASN A 2 20.54 13.38 -0.83
CA ASN A 2 19.41 12.45 -0.67
C ASN A 2 18.30 12.81 -1.68
N LEU A 3 18.27 12.12 -2.81
CA LEU A 3 17.35 12.38 -3.91
C LEU A 3 15.88 12.07 -3.55
N GLN A 4 15.64 11.17 -2.59
CA GLN A 4 14.28 10.81 -2.15
C GLN A 4 13.57 11.95 -1.43
N ASN A 5 14.34 12.88 -0.85
CA ASN A 5 13.80 14.03 -0.13
C ASN A 5 13.41 15.20 -1.06
N ILE A 6 13.65 15.10 -2.38
CA ILE A 6 13.22 16.14 -3.32
C ILE A 6 11.69 16.02 -3.50
N PRO A 7 10.90 17.07 -3.20
CA PRO A 7 9.44 16.99 -3.24
C PRO A 7 8.90 16.53 -4.61
N VAL A 8 8.08 15.48 -4.61
CA VAL A 8 7.57 14.89 -5.86
C VAL A 8 6.39 15.67 -6.44
N ARG A 9 5.51 16.18 -5.58
CA ARG A 9 4.23 16.80 -5.98
C ARG A 9 4.21 18.34 -5.91
N MET A 10 5.24 18.96 -5.33
CA MET A 10 5.31 20.41 -5.17
C MET A 10 6.02 21.07 -6.35
N GLU A 11 5.61 22.29 -6.67
CA GLU A 11 6.22 23.07 -7.76
C GLU A 11 7.72 23.28 -7.52
N ILE A 12 8.14 23.61 -6.29
CA ILE A 12 9.55 23.77 -5.95
C ILE A 12 10.38 22.51 -6.26
N GLY A 13 9.84 21.32 -6.00
CA GLY A 13 10.53 20.06 -6.29
C GLY A 13 10.60 19.74 -7.78
N ARG A 14 9.67 20.27 -8.60
CA ARG A 14 9.79 20.23 -10.07
C ARG A 14 10.90 21.16 -10.54
N GLN A 15 11.02 22.35 -9.98
CA GLN A 15 12.10 23.29 -10.33
C GLN A 15 13.47 22.74 -9.94
N ILE A 16 13.60 22.12 -8.76
CA ILE A 16 14.85 21.45 -8.34
C ILE A 16 15.22 20.34 -9.33
N ARG A 17 14.27 19.53 -9.81
CA ARG A 17 14.57 18.48 -10.79
C ARG A 17 15.08 19.01 -12.14
N LYS A 18 14.75 20.24 -12.51
CA LYS A 18 15.25 20.87 -13.75
C LYS A 18 16.74 21.24 -13.70
N VAL A 19 17.37 21.28 -12.52
CA VAL A 19 18.81 21.55 -12.40
C VAL A 19 19.65 20.35 -12.86
N PHE A 20 19.06 19.15 -12.88
CA PHE A 20 19.66 17.99 -13.50
C PHE A 20 19.45 18.12 -15.01
N VAL A 21 20.56 18.21 -15.75
CA VAL A 21 20.55 18.35 -17.22
C VAL A 21 21.39 17.22 -17.82
N PRO A 22 20.97 16.64 -18.96
CA PRO A 22 21.77 15.62 -19.62
C PRO A 22 22.99 16.27 -20.28
N LYS A 23 24.01 15.46 -20.57
CA LYS A 23 25.15 15.93 -21.36
C LYS A 23 24.71 16.30 -22.80
N PRO A 24 25.44 17.18 -23.51
CA PRO A 24 25.17 17.46 -24.91
C PRO A 24 25.10 16.18 -25.75
N GLY A 25 24.07 16.07 -26.59
CA GLY A 25 23.82 14.86 -27.39
C GLY A 25 23.18 13.70 -26.62
N CYS A 26 22.84 13.87 -25.34
CA CYS A 26 22.15 12.87 -24.53
C CYS A 26 20.75 13.32 -24.09
N VAL A 27 19.93 12.36 -23.69
CA VAL A 27 18.61 12.58 -23.07
C VAL A 27 18.52 11.82 -21.75
N PHE A 28 17.61 12.23 -20.87
CA PHE A 28 17.22 11.39 -19.73
C PHE A 28 16.20 10.35 -20.17
N LEU A 29 16.36 9.14 -19.67
CA LEU A 29 15.39 8.06 -19.74
C LEU A 29 14.92 7.78 -18.32
N ASP A 30 13.60 7.73 -18.13
CA ASP A 30 12.97 7.32 -16.88
C ASP A 30 12.30 5.96 -17.08
N ALA A 31 12.52 5.06 -16.12
CA ALA A 31 11.97 3.71 -16.12
C ALA A 31 11.53 3.38 -14.69
N ASP A 32 10.21 3.31 -14.50
CA ASP A 32 9.59 3.10 -13.20
C ASP A 32 8.73 1.83 -13.20
N TYR A 33 8.75 1.11 -12.08
CA TYR A 33 7.86 -0.04 -11.90
C TYR A 33 6.48 0.42 -11.46
N SER A 34 5.54 0.41 -12.41
CA SER A 34 4.14 0.76 -12.15
C SER A 34 3.50 -0.13 -11.07
N GLN A 35 3.27 0.46 -9.89
CA GLN A 35 2.54 -0.14 -8.76
C GLN A 35 3.16 -1.46 -8.27
N ILE A 36 4.49 -1.52 -8.23
CA ILE A 36 5.23 -2.74 -7.91
C ILE A 36 4.81 -3.42 -6.60
N GLU A 37 4.52 -2.64 -5.56
CA GLU A 37 4.14 -3.16 -4.24
C GLU A 37 2.86 -3.98 -4.29
N LEU A 38 1.82 -3.46 -4.96
CA LEU A 38 0.55 -4.18 -5.11
C LEU A 38 0.66 -5.37 -6.05
N ARG A 39 1.54 -5.32 -7.06
CA ARG A 39 1.83 -6.47 -7.93
C ARG A 39 2.55 -7.59 -7.17
N ILE A 40 3.49 -7.23 -6.31
CA ILE A 40 4.15 -8.18 -5.41
C ILE A 40 3.12 -8.76 -4.45
N LEU A 41 2.22 -7.94 -3.88
CA LEU A 41 1.15 -8.44 -3.02
C LEU A 41 0.25 -9.43 -3.75
N ALA A 42 -0.22 -9.10 -4.96
CA ALA A 42 -1.03 -9.99 -5.79
C ALA A 42 -0.33 -11.34 -6.01
N HIS A 43 0.95 -11.30 -6.37
CA HIS A 43 1.75 -12.49 -6.56
C HIS A 43 1.97 -13.28 -5.26
N MET A 44 2.31 -12.64 -4.15
CA MET A 44 2.64 -13.35 -2.91
C MET A 44 1.40 -13.89 -2.18
N SER A 45 0.28 -13.18 -2.28
CA SER A 45 -1.00 -13.63 -1.74
C SER A 45 -1.70 -14.66 -2.60
N GLN A 46 -1.38 -14.74 -3.91
CA GLN A 46 -2.10 -15.56 -4.88
C GLN A 46 -3.61 -15.24 -4.89
N ASP A 47 -3.97 -13.98 -4.69
CA ASP A 47 -5.37 -13.55 -4.74
C ASP A 47 -5.86 -13.44 -6.19
N ASP A 48 -6.79 -14.32 -6.57
CA ASP A 48 -7.27 -14.45 -7.94
C ASP A 48 -7.87 -13.15 -8.48
N LYS A 49 -8.63 -12.41 -7.66
CA LYS A 49 -9.27 -11.17 -8.09
C LYS A 49 -8.25 -10.07 -8.29
N LEU A 50 -7.28 -9.94 -7.38
CA LEU A 50 -6.24 -8.92 -7.52
C LEU A 50 -5.33 -9.22 -8.73
N ILE A 51 -4.98 -10.49 -8.95
CA ILE A 51 -4.23 -10.93 -10.14
C ILE A 51 -5.02 -10.64 -11.42
N ALA A 52 -6.31 -11.00 -11.45
CA ALA A 52 -7.18 -10.75 -12.60
C ALA A 52 -7.33 -9.24 -12.89
N ALA A 53 -7.46 -8.41 -11.86
CA ALA A 53 -7.53 -6.96 -12.01
C ALA A 53 -6.26 -6.40 -12.69
N TYR A 54 -5.08 -6.90 -12.32
CA TYR A 54 -3.83 -6.51 -12.99
C TYR A 54 -3.71 -7.03 -14.43
N ASN A 55 -4.18 -8.24 -14.72
CA ASN A 55 -4.13 -8.82 -16.07
C ASN A 55 -5.12 -8.15 -17.03
N THR A 56 -6.22 -7.60 -16.50
CA THR A 56 -7.26 -6.91 -17.28
C THR A 56 -7.08 -5.39 -17.28
N ALA A 57 -5.97 -4.87 -16.75
CA ALA A 57 -5.66 -3.44 -16.62
C ALA A 57 -6.75 -2.64 -15.89
N GLN A 58 -7.46 -3.27 -14.94
CA GLN A 58 -8.45 -2.60 -14.11
C GLN A 58 -7.78 -1.61 -13.15
N ASP A 59 -8.45 -0.49 -12.92
CA ASP A 59 -8.02 0.51 -11.95
C ASP A 59 -8.51 0.13 -10.55
N ILE A 60 -7.70 -0.67 -9.85
CA ILE A 60 -7.98 -1.15 -8.49
C ILE A 60 -8.29 0.01 -7.53
N HIS A 61 -7.63 1.16 -7.70
CA HIS A 61 -7.88 2.32 -6.85
C HIS A 61 -9.23 2.98 -7.14
N ALA A 62 -9.66 3.02 -8.41
CA ALA A 62 -10.98 3.51 -8.77
C ALA A 62 -12.08 2.55 -8.29
N ILE A 63 -11.88 1.23 -8.42
CA ILE A 63 -12.80 0.21 -7.89
C ILE A 63 -12.95 0.38 -6.38
N THR A 64 -11.83 0.52 -5.68
CA THR A 64 -11.83 0.76 -4.23
C THR A 64 -12.55 2.07 -3.90
N ALA A 65 -12.28 3.15 -4.63
CA ALA A 65 -12.95 4.43 -4.41
C ALA A 65 -14.46 4.36 -4.63
N SER A 66 -14.91 3.68 -5.68
CA SER A 66 -16.33 3.45 -5.96
C SER A 66 -17.01 2.76 -4.77
N GLN A 67 -16.37 1.74 -4.19
CA GLN A 67 -16.88 1.04 -3.02
C GLN A 67 -16.85 1.90 -1.74
N VAL A 68 -15.74 2.60 -1.47
CA VAL A 68 -15.53 3.42 -0.26
C VAL A 68 -16.38 4.69 -0.24
N PHE A 69 -16.66 5.29 -1.40
CA PHE A 69 -17.47 6.51 -1.47
C PHE A 69 -18.90 6.25 -1.91
N HIS A 70 -19.27 4.97 -2.11
CA HIS A 70 -20.58 4.55 -2.59
C HIS A 70 -21.03 5.29 -3.85
N VAL A 71 -20.10 5.50 -4.79
CA VAL A 71 -20.36 6.16 -6.08
C VAL A 71 -20.14 5.17 -7.23
N PRO A 72 -20.88 5.26 -8.34
CA PRO A 72 -20.58 4.52 -9.56
C PRO A 72 -19.11 4.68 -9.99
N LEU A 73 -18.53 3.65 -10.61
CA LEU A 73 -17.11 3.63 -10.99
C LEU A 73 -16.74 4.78 -11.95
N ASP A 74 -17.66 5.13 -12.84
CA ASP A 74 -17.57 6.24 -13.80
C ASP A 74 -17.75 7.62 -13.16
N GLU A 75 -18.31 7.69 -11.95
CA GLU A 75 -18.46 8.92 -11.16
C GLU A 75 -17.32 9.13 -10.15
N VAL A 76 -16.36 8.19 -10.07
CA VAL A 76 -15.20 8.32 -9.18
C VAL A 76 -14.35 9.52 -9.57
N THR A 77 -14.31 10.52 -8.70
CA THR A 77 -13.45 11.69 -8.88
C THR A 77 -11.97 11.35 -8.70
N ARG A 78 -11.08 12.15 -9.31
CA ARG A 78 -9.62 12.01 -9.13
C ARG A 78 -9.20 12.09 -7.66
N THR A 79 -9.87 12.93 -6.88
CA THR A 79 -9.61 13.08 -5.44
C THR A 79 -10.01 11.82 -4.68
N GLN A 80 -11.21 11.29 -4.91
CA GLN A 80 -11.67 10.03 -4.31
C GLN A 80 -10.73 8.87 -4.64
N ARG A 81 -10.32 8.74 -5.92
CA ARG A 81 -9.33 7.76 -6.35
C ARG A 81 -7.99 7.90 -5.62
N SER A 82 -7.51 9.13 -5.44
CA SER A 82 -6.27 9.39 -4.71
C SER A 82 -6.38 9.05 -3.23
N ASN A 83 -7.54 9.28 -2.62
CA ASN A 83 -7.79 8.92 -1.22
C ASN A 83 -7.87 7.40 -1.06
N ALA A 84 -8.61 6.71 -1.94
CA ALA A 84 -8.70 5.24 -1.95
C ALA A 84 -7.35 4.56 -2.19
N LYS A 85 -6.43 5.20 -2.92
CA LYS A 85 -5.04 4.75 -2.99
C LYS A 85 -4.40 4.72 -1.61
N ALA A 86 -4.51 5.80 -0.83
CA ALA A 86 -3.96 5.86 0.52
C ALA A 86 -4.62 4.80 1.43
N VAL A 87 -5.92 4.60 1.30
CA VAL A 87 -6.68 3.55 2.01
C VAL A 87 -6.17 2.16 1.71
N ASN A 88 -6.05 1.78 0.43
CA ASN A 88 -5.56 0.44 0.05
C ASN A 88 -4.18 0.17 0.64
N PHE A 89 -3.26 1.13 0.52
CA PHE A 89 -1.94 0.99 1.11
C PHE A 89 -2.03 0.94 2.64
N GLY A 90 -2.86 1.76 3.27
CA GLY A 90 -3.11 1.71 4.70
C GLY A 90 -3.53 0.31 5.15
N ILE A 91 -4.54 -0.28 4.51
CA ILE A 91 -5.05 -1.62 4.86
C ILE A 91 -3.95 -2.68 4.72
N ILE A 92 -3.19 -2.64 3.61
CA ILE A 92 -2.08 -3.57 3.36
C ILE A 92 -0.96 -3.40 4.39
N TYR A 93 -0.71 -2.17 4.84
CA TYR A 93 0.28 -1.84 5.86
C TYR A 93 -0.24 -2.01 7.29
N GLY A 94 -1.43 -2.59 7.48
CA GLY A 94 -1.98 -2.90 8.79
C GLY A 94 -2.52 -1.68 9.54
N ILE A 95 -3.03 -0.67 8.83
CA ILE A 95 -3.72 0.46 9.45
C ILE A 95 -4.90 -0.06 10.29
N SER A 96 -5.08 0.52 11.48
CA SER A 96 -6.24 0.22 12.31
C SER A 96 -7.50 0.92 11.76
N SER A 97 -8.68 0.44 12.11
CA SER A 97 -9.94 1.14 11.83
C SER A 97 -9.96 2.56 12.41
N PHE A 98 -9.28 2.78 13.54
CA PHE A 98 -9.08 4.13 14.08
C PHE A 98 -8.24 5.00 13.15
N GLY A 99 -7.06 4.52 12.71
CA GLY A 99 -6.22 5.27 11.78
C GLY A 99 -6.94 5.57 10.47
N LEU A 100 -7.61 4.57 9.91
CA LEU A 100 -8.38 4.72 8.68
C LEU A 100 -9.54 5.72 8.83
N SER A 101 -10.22 5.72 9.98
CA SER A 101 -11.29 6.69 10.26
C SER A 101 -10.82 8.14 10.26
N GLN A 102 -9.58 8.40 10.72
CA GLN A 102 -8.98 9.73 10.69
C GLN A 102 -8.60 10.13 9.26
N ASP A 103 -7.95 9.23 8.52
CA ASP A 103 -7.50 9.49 7.15
C ASP A 103 -8.67 9.77 6.20
N LEU A 104 -9.80 9.08 6.41
CA LEU A 104 -11.01 9.23 5.60
C LEU A 104 -12.02 10.23 6.16
N SER A 105 -11.84 10.73 7.38
CA SER A 105 -12.83 11.56 8.08
C SER A 105 -14.23 10.92 8.16
N ILE A 106 -14.27 9.62 8.46
CA ILE A 106 -15.49 8.80 8.62
C ILE A 106 -15.59 8.25 10.05
N SER A 107 -16.70 7.60 10.39
CA SER A 107 -16.82 6.91 11.68
C SER A 107 -15.91 5.69 11.77
N ARG A 108 -15.52 5.30 12.99
CA ARG A 108 -14.76 4.05 13.22
C ARG A 108 -15.51 2.81 12.74
N LYS A 109 -16.86 2.84 12.79
CA LYS A 109 -17.70 1.73 12.35
C LYS A 109 -17.58 1.54 10.84
N GLU A 110 -17.76 2.61 10.07
CA GLU A 110 -17.59 2.59 8.61
C GLU A 110 -16.17 2.16 8.21
N ALA A 111 -15.14 2.65 8.92
CA ALA A 111 -13.76 2.24 8.67
C ALA A 111 -13.54 0.73 8.90
N SER A 112 -14.12 0.15 9.96
CA SER A 112 -14.06 -1.30 10.19
C SER A 112 -14.79 -2.07 9.09
N GLU A 113 -15.99 -1.63 8.71
CA GLU A 113 -16.77 -2.25 7.63
C GLU A 113 -16.01 -2.23 6.31
N TYR A 114 -15.27 -1.16 6.00
CA TYR A 114 -14.41 -1.11 4.81
C TYR A 114 -13.25 -2.10 4.86
N ILE A 115 -12.58 -2.22 6.00
CA ILE A 115 -11.48 -3.20 6.16
C ILE A 115 -12.02 -4.62 5.98
N GLU A 116 -13.17 -4.92 6.60
CA GLU A 116 -13.84 -6.22 6.47
C GLU A 116 -14.26 -6.51 5.03
N GLN A 117 -14.88 -5.54 4.36
CA GLN A 117 -15.29 -5.69 2.96
C GLN A 117 -14.09 -5.83 2.02
N TYR A 118 -12.98 -5.14 2.28
CA TYR A 118 -11.75 -5.28 1.52
C TYR A 118 -11.23 -6.72 1.61
N PHE A 119 -11.12 -7.29 2.81
CA PHE A 119 -10.67 -8.67 2.98
C PHE A 119 -11.71 -9.70 2.53
N ALA A 120 -13.00 -9.40 2.57
CA ALA A 120 -14.02 -10.25 1.95
C ALA A 120 -13.91 -10.25 0.42
N THR A 121 -13.48 -9.13 -0.16
CA THR A 121 -13.24 -9.01 -1.60
C THR A 121 -11.97 -9.78 -2.00
N TYR A 122 -10.89 -9.63 -1.22
CA TYR A 122 -9.57 -10.23 -1.46
C TYR A 122 -9.16 -11.17 -0.31
N PRO A 123 -9.81 -12.35 -0.18
CA PRO A 123 -9.64 -13.23 0.97
C PRO A 123 -8.20 -13.76 1.12
N HIS A 124 -7.52 -14.06 0.01
CA HIS A 124 -6.18 -14.65 0.08
C HIS A 124 -5.14 -13.63 0.57
N ILE A 125 -5.41 -12.32 0.40
CA ILE A 125 -4.57 -11.26 0.99
C ILE A 125 -4.59 -11.35 2.51
N LYS A 126 -5.77 -11.56 3.12
CA LYS A 126 -5.90 -11.66 4.58
C LYS A 126 -5.15 -12.88 5.10
N GLU A 127 -5.36 -14.04 4.48
CA GLU A 127 -4.68 -15.29 4.84
C GLU A 127 -3.16 -15.15 4.75
N PHE A 128 -2.68 -14.49 3.69
CA PHE A 128 -1.26 -14.22 3.50
C PHE A 128 -0.69 -13.32 4.61
N ILE A 129 -1.35 -12.19 4.93
CA ILE A 129 -0.91 -11.28 5.99
C ILE A 129 -0.93 -11.96 7.36
N ASP A 130 -2.02 -12.66 7.70
CA ASP A 130 -2.16 -13.38 8.96
C ASP A 130 -1.06 -14.46 9.09
N GLY A 131 -0.74 -15.16 8.00
CA GLY A 131 0.35 -16.13 7.92
C GLY A 131 1.73 -15.50 8.10
N LEU A 132 1.99 -14.34 7.50
CA LEU A 132 3.23 -13.59 7.69
C LEU A 132 3.41 -13.16 9.15
N VAL A 133 2.36 -12.64 9.79
CA VAL A 133 2.39 -12.24 11.19
C VAL A 133 2.64 -13.43 12.11
N ALA A 134 1.96 -14.56 11.87
CA ALA A 134 2.16 -15.78 12.64
C ALA A 134 3.61 -16.31 12.49
N SER A 135 4.14 -16.32 11.27
CA SER A 135 5.53 -16.71 11.00
C SER A 135 6.53 -15.78 11.68
N ALA A 136 6.31 -14.46 11.61
CA ALA A 136 7.18 -13.47 12.23
C ALA A 136 7.19 -13.59 13.76
N LYS A 137 6.02 -13.80 14.39
CA LYS A 137 5.92 -14.04 15.84
C LYS A 137 6.62 -15.32 16.27
N LYS A 138 6.53 -16.38 15.46
CA LYS A 138 7.19 -17.66 15.74
C LYS A 138 8.72 -17.58 15.59
N ASN A 139 9.19 -16.89 14.56
CA ASN A 139 10.60 -16.92 14.15
C ASN A 139 11.40 -15.70 14.66
N GLY A 140 10.74 -14.62 15.07
CA GLY A 140 11.38 -13.35 15.47
C GLY A 140 11.91 -12.50 14.30
N TYR A 141 11.52 -12.81 13.06
CA TYR A 141 11.92 -12.05 11.86
C TYR A 141 10.93 -12.22 10.71
N SER A 142 10.91 -11.27 9.78
CA SER A 142 10.23 -11.41 8.49
C SER A 142 11.21 -11.70 7.35
N THR A 143 10.71 -12.24 6.23
CA THR A 143 11.52 -12.57 5.05
C THR A 143 10.92 -11.96 3.79
N THR A 144 11.77 -11.57 2.84
CA THR A 144 11.35 -11.26 1.47
C THR A 144 11.34 -12.53 0.61
N MET A 145 10.75 -12.44 -0.60
CA MET A 145 10.69 -13.52 -1.58
C MET A 145 12.07 -14.17 -1.88
N PHE A 146 13.14 -13.37 -1.85
CA PHE A 146 14.51 -13.85 -2.10
C PHE A 146 15.31 -14.13 -0.82
N GLY A 147 14.64 -14.27 0.32
CA GLY A 147 15.25 -14.72 1.57
C GLY A 147 15.96 -13.65 2.40
N ARG A 148 15.88 -12.36 2.04
CA ARG A 148 16.37 -11.29 2.91
C ARG A 148 15.58 -11.31 4.21
N ARG A 149 16.26 -11.37 5.35
CA ARG A 149 15.65 -11.37 6.69
C ARG A 149 15.66 -9.97 7.31
N ARG A 150 14.56 -9.59 7.95
CA ARG A 150 14.49 -8.43 8.86
C ARG A 150 14.13 -8.95 10.26
N PRO A 151 15.07 -8.94 11.22
CA PRO A 151 14.77 -9.23 12.62
C PRO A 151 13.72 -8.27 13.16
N VAL A 152 12.81 -8.80 13.98
CA VAL A 152 11.78 -8.06 14.70
C VAL A 152 11.78 -8.53 16.17
N PRO A 153 12.84 -8.21 16.93
CA PRO A 153 13.01 -8.69 18.31
C PRO A 153 11.86 -8.26 19.24
N GLU A 154 11.18 -7.16 18.92
CA GLU A 154 10.04 -6.61 19.64
C GLU A 154 8.91 -7.63 19.82
N LEU A 155 8.69 -8.53 18.85
CA LEU A 155 7.61 -9.52 18.86
C LEU A 155 7.72 -10.52 20.04
N ASN A 156 8.94 -10.74 20.54
CA ASN A 156 9.22 -11.64 21.66
C ASN A 156 9.20 -10.93 23.02
N SER A 157 9.00 -9.60 23.06
CA SER A 157 9.00 -8.88 24.33
C SER A 157 7.79 -9.26 25.18
N SER A 158 7.99 -9.41 26.49
CA SER A 158 6.89 -9.55 27.45
C SER A 158 6.13 -8.24 27.67
N ASN A 159 6.73 -7.09 27.35
CA ASN A 159 6.12 -5.78 27.43
C ASN A 159 5.22 -5.52 26.21
N PHE A 160 3.93 -5.29 26.45
CA PHE A 160 2.94 -5.03 25.40
C PHE A 160 3.27 -3.79 24.56
N MET A 161 3.70 -2.69 25.19
CA MET A 161 4.09 -1.47 24.48
C MET A 161 5.27 -1.73 23.56
N GLN A 162 6.24 -2.53 24.02
CA GLN A 162 7.40 -2.89 23.20
C GLN A 162 6.99 -3.78 22.02
N ARG A 163 6.08 -4.75 22.23
CA ARG A 163 5.53 -5.57 21.14
C ARG A 163 4.81 -4.77 20.07
N GLN A 164 4.15 -3.65 20.42
CA GLN A 164 3.44 -2.81 19.44
C GLN A 164 4.38 -2.08 18.46
N PHE A 165 5.68 -1.97 18.76
CA PHE A 165 6.66 -1.41 17.82
C PHE A 165 7.15 -2.43 16.78
N GLY A 166 6.88 -3.72 17.00
CA GLY A 166 7.27 -4.83 16.12
C GLY A 166 6.28 -5.14 15.02
#